data_AF-A0AAV8WRT0-F1
#
_entry.id   AF-A0AAV8WRT0-F1
#
_cell.length_a   1.000
_cell.length_b   1.000
_cell.length_c   1.000
_cell.angle_alpha   90.00
_cell.angle_beta   90.00
_cell.angle_gamma   90.00
#
_symmetry.space_group_name_H-M   'P 1'
#
loop_
_entity.id
_entity.type
_entity.pdbx_description
1 polymer ?
#
loop_
_entity_poly.entity_id
_entity_poly.type
_entity_poly.pdbx_seq_one_letter_code
_entity_poly.pdbx_strand_id
1 'polypeptide(L)' 'MKHVVDVSPDKCDQAFAYIPDLGGYGLVVYSYADNDSWRIKHNFFHFDPLQGDLTVGGINFQWTDGLFGLALGPADENG' A
#
# COMPACT_ATOMS: atom_id res chain seq x y z
N MET A 1 -4.97 -6.04 -5.75
CA MET A 1 -4.51 -5.25 -4.59
C MET A 1 -3.61 -6.12 -3.72
N LYS A 2 -2.37 -5.69 -3.47
CA LYS A 2 -1.42 -6.43 -2.62
C LYS A 2 -1.11 -5.61 -1.37
N HIS A 3 -1.53 -6.12 -0.21
CA HIS A 3 -1.13 -5.62 1.10
C HIS A 3 0.13 -6.35 1.58
N VAL A 4 0.80 -5.77 2.57
CA VAL A 4 1.99 -6.37 3.21
C VAL A 4 1.87 -6.29 4.73
N VAL A 5 2.50 -7.25 5.41
CA VAL A 5 2.60 -7.29 6.87
C VAL A 5 4.09 -7.28 7.20
N ASP A 6 4.49 -6.30 8.00
CA ASP A 6 5.85 -6.15 8.50
C ASP A 6 5.92 -6.61 9.95
N VAL A 7 6.88 -7.46 10.26
CA VAL A 7 7.02 -8.08 11.57
C VAL A 7 8.41 -8.68 11.74
N SER A 8 9.03 -8.47 12.91
CA SER A 8 10.25 -9.17 13.28
C SER A 8 9.91 -10.60 13.77
N PRO A 9 10.67 -11.64 13.37
CA PRO A 9 10.36 -13.04 13.73
C PRO A 9 10.25 -13.32 15.23
N ASP A 10 10.93 -12.53 16.06
CA ASP A 10 10.95 -12.62 17.52
C ASP A 10 9.86 -11.76 18.21
N LYS A 11 9.14 -10.92 17.46
CA LYS A 11 8.15 -9.95 17.97
C LYS A 11 6.87 -9.95 17.15
N CYS A 12 6.28 -11.14 17.00
CA CYS A 12 5.07 -11.33 16.18
C CYS A 12 3.87 -10.50 16.65
N ASP A 13 3.84 -10.10 17.91
CA ASP A 13 2.83 -9.24 18.53
C ASP A 13 3.00 -7.75 18.18
N GLN A 14 4.13 -7.36 17.60
CA GLN A 14 4.44 -5.99 17.16
C GLN A 14 4.30 -5.81 15.64
N ALA A 15 3.44 -6.61 15.01
CA ALA A 15 3.23 -6.56 13.57
C ALA A 15 2.49 -5.29 13.11
N PHE A 16 2.87 -4.78 11.93
CA PHE A 16 2.15 -3.74 11.22
C PHE A 16 1.61 -4.26 9.89
N ALA A 17 0.34 -3.95 9.59
CA ALA A 17 -0.23 -4.20 8.27
C ALA A 17 -0.37 -2.89 7.48
N TYR A 18 0.10 -2.90 6.23
CA TYR A 18 0.01 -1.77 5.30
C TYR A 18 -0.94 -2.13 4.17
N ILE A 19 -2.07 -1.44 4.11
CA ILE A 19 -3.21 -1.79 3.26
C ILE A 19 -3.50 -0.61 2.33
N PRO A 20 -3.12 -0.72 1.04
CA PRO A 20 -3.35 0.36 0.07
C PRO A 20 -4.84 0.52 -0.25
N ASP A 21 -5.37 1.74 -0.21
CA ASP A 21 -6.73 2.08 -0.63
C ASP A 21 -6.70 2.70 -2.02
N LEU A 22 -6.98 1.88 -3.02
CA LEU A 22 -6.83 2.21 -4.44
C LEU A 22 -7.76 3.33 -4.87
N GLY A 23 -9.02 3.31 -4.41
CA GLY A 23 -10.05 4.28 -4.80
C GLY A 23 -10.07 5.51 -3.91
N GLY A 24 -9.66 5.38 -2.65
CA GLY A 24 -9.57 6.50 -1.71
C GLY A 24 -8.20 7.19 -1.68
N TYR A 25 -7.24 6.78 -2.51
CA TYR A 25 -5.90 7.35 -2.63
C TYR A 25 -5.17 7.49 -1.29
N GLY A 26 -5.19 6.41 -0.51
CA GLY A 26 -4.66 6.39 0.85
C GLY A 26 -3.92 5.11 1.20
N LEU A 27 -3.27 5.13 2.36
CA LEU A 27 -2.71 3.94 2.98
C LEU A 27 -3.32 3.79 4.36
N VAL A 28 -3.95 2.66 4.64
CA VAL A 28 -4.34 2.30 6.01
C VAL A 28 -3.17 1.54 6.63
N VAL A 29 -2.78 1.97 7.83
CA VAL A 29 -1.80 1.28 8.66
C VAL A 29 -2.53 0.75 9.88
N TYR A 30 -2.31 -0.52 10.20
CA TYR A 30 -2.83 -1.17 11.39
C TYR A 30 -1.67 -1.65 12.27
N SER A 31 -1.70 -1.29 13.55
CA SER A 31 -0.79 -1.77 14.60
C SER A 31 -1.47 -2.92 15.34
N TYR A 32 -0.88 -4.11 15.31
CA TYR A 32 -1.43 -5.25 16.05
C TYR A 32 -1.26 -5.08 17.57
N ALA A 33 -0.14 -4.52 18.00
CA ALA A 33 0.16 -4.28 19.41
C ALA A 33 -0.84 -3.30 20.06
N ASP A 34 -1.18 -2.22 19.35
CA ASP A 34 -2.09 -1.19 19.86
C ASP A 34 -3.56 -1.49 19.55
N ASN A 35 -3.81 -2.48 18.69
CA ASN A 35 -5.12 -2.77 18.12
C ASN A 35 -5.82 -1.51 17.58
N ASP A 36 -5.07 -0.70 16.85
CA ASP A 36 -5.53 0.57 16.30
C ASP A 36 -5.11 0.71 14.84
N SER A 37 -5.84 1.57 14.11
CA SER A 37 -5.56 1.87 12.71
C SER A 37 -5.71 3.34 12.40
N TRP A 38 -4.85 3.85 11.54
CA TRP A 38 -4.93 5.20 11.02
C TRP A 38 -4.72 5.23 9.52
N ARG A 39 -5.09 6.37 8.93
CA ARG A 39 -4.98 6.59 7.49
C ARG A 39 -3.92 7.63 7.19
N ILE A 40 -2.98 7.26 6.33
CA ILE A 40 -2.00 8.16 5.74
C ILE A 40 -2.53 8.62 4.38
N LYS A 41 -2.42 9.91 4.12
CA LYS A 41 -2.67 10.51 2.80
C LYS A 41 -1.41 11.18 2.30
N HIS A 42 -1.12 10.99 1.02
CA HIS A 42 -0.01 11.63 0.35
C HIS A 42 -0.35 11.88 -1.12
N ASN A 43 0.20 12.93 -1.72
CA ASN A 43 -0.08 13.27 -3.12
C ASN A 43 0.32 12.13 -4.07
N PHE A 44 1.45 11.46 -3.81
CA PHE A 44 1.91 10.30 -4.57
C PHE A 44 1.04 9.04 -4.46
N PHE A 45 -0.04 9.05 -3.67
CA PHE A 45 -0.99 7.93 -3.63
C PHE A 45 -2.11 8.06 -4.66
N HIS A 46 -2.20 9.18 -5.38
CA HIS A 46 -3.15 9.38 -6.46
C HIS A 46 -2.60 8.80 -7.77
N PHE A 47 -3.49 8.38 -8.65
CA PHE A 47 -3.13 8.03 -10.02
C PHE A 47 -2.64 9.29 -10.78
N ASP A 48 -1.78 9.09 -11.77
CA ASP A 48 -1.39 10.14 -12.71
C ASP A 48 -2.39 10.16 -13.88
N PRO A 49 -3.19 11.22 -14.06
CA PRO A 49 -4.18 11.28 -15.13
C PRO A 49 -3.57 11.29 -16.53
N LEU A 50 -2.27 11.63 -16.67
CA LEU A 50 -1.56 11.54 -17.94
C LEU A 50 -1.02 10.13 -18.24
N GLN A 51 -1.04 9.23 -17.26
CA GLN A 51 -0.55 7.85 -17.37
C GLN A 51 -1.62 6.82 -16.97
N GLY A 52 -2.90 7.13 -17.22
CA GLY A 52 -4.03 6.25 -16.90
C GLY A 52 -4.32 5.18 -17.95
N ASP A 53 -3.79 5.28 -19.18
CA ASP A 53 -4.08 4.30 -20.23
C ASP A 53 -3.31 2.99 -20.03
N LEU A 54 -4.04 1.88 -19.87
CA LEU A 54 -3.48 0.54 -19.77
C LEU A 54 -4.04 -0.37 -20.86
N THR A 55 -3.16 -1.05 -21.59
CA THR A 55 -3.54 -2.00 -22.65
C THR A 55 -3.09 -3.41 -22.28
N VAL A 56 -4.04 -4.33 -22.15
CA VAL A 56 -3.78 -5.74 -21.84
C VAL A 56 -4.52 -6.62 -22.85
N GLY A 57 -3.80 -7.52 -23.51
CA GLY A 57 -4.39 -8.43 -24.49
C GLY A 57 -5.07 -7.73 -25.68
N GLY A 58 -4.64 -6.52 -26.04
CA GLY A 58 -5.22 -5.72 -27.12
C GLY A 58 -6.46 -4.90 -26.73
N ILE A 59 -6.91 -4.97 -25.47
CA ILE A 59 -7.98 -4.12 -24.93
C ILE A 59 -7.35 -2.97 -24.15
N ASN A 60 -7.76 -1.75 -24.46
CA ASN A 60 -7.35 -0.54 -23.74
C ASN A 60 -8.46 -0.08 -22.79
N PHE A 61 -8.07 0.34 -21.58
CA PHE A 61 -8.95 0.93 -20.59
C PHE A 61 -8.19 1.95 -19.74
N GLN A 62 -8.96 2.83 -19.10
CA GLN A 62 -8.45 3.80 -18.14
C GLN A 62 -8.32 3.15 -16.76
N TRP A 63 -7.12 3.22 -16.19
CA TRP A 63 -6.78 2.71 -14.87
C TRP A 63 -6.57 3.89 -13.93
N THR A 64 -7.58 4.14 -13.10
CA THR A 64 -7.62 5.30 -12.18
C THR A 64 -7.24 4.93 -10.75
N ASP A 65 -6.79 3.70 -10.51
CA ASP A 65 -6.40 3.27 -9.17
C ASP A 65 -5.13 4.01 -8.73
N GLY A 66 -5.13 4.47 -7.47
CA GLY A 66 -3.96 5.05 -6.83
C GLY A 66 -2.92 4.02 -6.39
N LEU A 67 -2.32 4.25 -5.23
CA LEU A 67 -1.47 3.25 -4.58
C LEU A 67 -2.22 1.91 -4.50
N PHE A 68 -1.69 0.87 -5.16
CA PHE A 68 -2.40 -0.43 -5.30
C PHE A 68 -1.56 -1.66 -4.91
N GLY A 69 -0.25 -1.49 -4.78
CA GLY A 69 0.70 -2.57 -4.50
C GLY A 69 1.86 -2.11 -3.64
N LEU A 70 2.24 -2.96 -2.69
CA LEU A 70 3.35 -2.75 -1.78
C LEU A 70 4.24 -4.00 -1.73
N ALA A 71 5.51 -3.77 -1.41
CA ALA A 71 6.49 -4.81 -1.10
C ALA A 71 7.38 -4.29 0.04
N LEU A 72 7.73 -5.18 0.96
CA LEU A 72 8.70 -4.87 2.01
C LEU A 72 10.11 -5.18 1.50
N GLY A 73 11.05 -4.29 1.81
CA GLY A 73 12.46 -4.53 1.61
C GLY A 73 13.06 -5.39 2.73
N PRO A 74 14.34 -5.77 2.62
CA PRO A 74 15.12 -6.23 3.76
C PRO A 74 15.14 -5.17 4.86
N ALA A 75 15.37 -5.59 6.10
CA ALA A 75 15.59 -4.66 7.20
C ALA A 75 16.78 -3.74 6.91
N ASP A 76 16.60 -2.43 7.06
CA ASP A 76 17.66 -1.43 7.02
C ASP A 76 18.17 -1.13 8.44
N GLU A 77 19.43 -0.69 8.56
CA GLU A 77 20.01 -0.28 9.84
C GLU A 77 19.27 0.91 10.46
N ASN A 78 18.55 1.69 9.64
CA ASN A 78 17.77 2.85 10.07
C ASN A 78 16.27 2.57 10.24
N GLY A 79 15.82 1.33 10.00
CA GLY A 79 14.41 0.98 9.88
C GLY A 79 13.90 1.15 8.46
#